data_AF-A0A1T2KZ20-F1
#
_entry.id   AF-A0A1T2KZ20-F1
#
_cell.length_a   1.000
_cell.length_b   1.000
_cell.length_c   1.000
_cell.angle_alpha   90.00
_cell.angle_beta   90.00
_cell.angle_gamma   90.00
#
_symmetry.space_group_name_H-M   'P 1'
#
loop_
_entity.id
_entity.type
_entity.pdbx_description
1 polymer ?
#
loop_
_entity_poly.entity_id
_entity_poly.type
_entity_poly.pdbx_seq_one_letter_code
_entity_poly.pdbx_strand_id
1 'polypeptide(L)'
;NDSHKLQTLTGTGDTMTIYSHIIGNDDHYSTIQRVRPRYNDGPTSASLTNYYKDESEDGFTEDFTVAQSDGKFDFLRSSKWHKLRFTFTGETVVAGYSLFLKSGGRE
;
A
#
# COMPACT_ATOMS: atom_id res chain seq x y z
N ASN A 1 -11.24 27.46 18.91
CA ASN A 1 -12.25 26.48 19.35
C ASN A 1 -12.35 26.70 20.83
N ASP A 2 -13.23 27.62 21.24
CA ASP A 2 -13.17 28.25 22.56
C ASP A 2 -14.40 27.87 23.41
N SER A 3 -15.11 26.83 22.98
CA SER A 3 -16.28 26.29 23.64
C SER A 3 -15.92 24.95 24.26
N HIS A 4 -15.98 24.84 25.58
CA HIS A 4 -15.79 23.60 26.34
C HIS A 4 -16.99 22.65 26.19
N LYS A 5 -17.39 22.37 24.95
CA LYS A 5 -18.47 21.44 24.60
C LYS A 5 -17.87 20.25 23.88
N LEU A 6 -18.45 19.07 24.11
CA LEU A 6 -18.15 17.89 23.31
C LEU A 6 -18.41 18.23 21.82
N GLN A 7 -17.38 18.11 21.00
CA GLN A 7 -17.48 18.28 19.55
C GLN A 7 -17.31 16.92 18.91
N THR A 8 -18.12 16.63 17.90
CA THR A 8 -17.97 15.45 17.06
C THR A 8 -17.49 15.88 15.68
N LEU A 9 -16.51 15.16 15.14
CA LEU A 9 -16.10 15.35 13.75
C LEU A 9 -17.05 14.51 12.89
N THR A 10 -17.84 15.18 12.07
CA THR A 10 -18.77 14.55 11.11
C THR A 10 -18.40 15.01 9.70
N GLY A 11 -18.60 14.14 8.72
CA GLY A 11 -18.26 14.41 7.32
C GLY A 11 -17.81 13.13 6.62
N THR A 12 -17.93 13.13 5.29
CA THR A 12 -17.46 12.05 4.43
C THR A 12 -15.93 12.11 4.36
N GLY A 13 -15.28 10.97 4.51
CA GLY A 13 -13.83 10.85 4.34
C GLY A 13 -13.45 11.12 2.88
N ASP A 14 -12.54 12.07 2.66
CA ASP A 14 -12.17 12.49 1.31
C ASP A 14 -11.04 11.61 0.73
N THR A 15 -9.80 11.80 1.19
CA THR A 15 -8.66 10.95 0.81
C THR A 15 -8.00 10.34 2.05
N MET A 16 -7.78 9.03 2.01
CA MET A 16 -7.05 8.28 3.04
C MET A 16 -5.79 7.68 2.45
N THR A 17 -4.69 7.70 3.20
CA THR A 17 -3.42 7.06 2.79
C THR A 17 -2.95 6.08 3.86
N ILE A 18 -2.53 4.88 3.43
CA ILE A 18 -1.96 3.84 4.30
C ILE A 18 -0.58 3.45 3.75
N TYR A 19 0.43 3.43 4.61
CA TYR A 19 1.74 2.86 4.30
C TYR A 19 1.81 1.43 4.84
N SER A 20 2.32 0.50 4.03
CA SER A 20 2.65 -0.84 4.51
C SER A 20 3.88 -0.79 5.43
N HIS A 21 4.09 -1.87 6.19
CA HIS A 21 5.42 -2.17 6.71
C HIS A 21 6.39 -2.47 5.56
N ILE A 22 7.68 -2.53 5.86
CA ILE A 22 8.72 -2.91 4.90
C ILE A 22 8.69 -4.43 4.72
N ILE A 23 8.59 -4.86 3.47
CA ILE A 23 8.46 -6.26 3.07
C ILE A 23 9.75 -6.69 2.38
N GLY A 24 10.40 -7.75 2.85
CA GLY A 24 11.65 -8.24 2.25
C GLY A 24 12.75 -8.52 3.29
N ASN A 25 13.93 -8.90 2.82
CA ASN A 25 15.11 -9.19 3.64
C ASN A 25 16.42 -8.90 2.88
N ASP A 26 17.55 -8.95 3.58
CA ASP A 26 18.88 -8.71 2.99
C ASP A 26 19.34 -9.85 2.07
N ASP A 27 18.87 -11.08 2.30
CA ASP A 27 19.44 -12.28 1.68
C ASP A 27 18.92 -12.57 0.27
N HIS A 28 17.69 -12.14 -0.05
CA HIS A 28 17.00 -12.59 -1.25
C HIS A 28 16.18 -11.49 -1.93
N TYR A 29 16.23 -11.49 -3.26
CA TYR A 29 15.27 -10.73 -4.06
C TYR A 29 13.89 -11.37 -3.96
N SER A 30 12.87 -10.53 -3.85
CA SER A 30 11.47 -10.94 -3.93
C SER A 30 10.76 -10.14 -5.01
N THR A 31 9.86 -10.80 -5.74
CA THR A 31 9.05 -10.17 -6.79
C THR A 31 7.60 -10.09 -6.33
N ILE A 32 7.07 -8.87 -6.18
CA ILE A 32 5.63 -8.65 -6.00
C ILE A 32 4.96 -8.86 -7.36
N GLN A 33 3.86 -9.62 -7.37
CA GLN A 33 3.05 -9.85 -8.58
C GLN A 33 1.65 -9.25 -8.49
N ARG A 34 1.10 -9.23 -7.28
CA ARG A 34 -0.26 -8.76 -7.02
C ARG A 34 -0.43 -8.35 -5.57
N VAL A 35 -1.21 -7.30 -5.36
CA VAL A 35 -1.67 -6.86 -4.05
C VAL A 35 -3.18 -6.85 -4.05
N ARG A 36 -3.81 -7.52 -3.08
CA ARG A 36 -5.26 -7.55 -2.94
C ARG A 36 -5.69 -7.01 -1.58
N PRO A 37 -6.13 -5.74 -1.50
CA PRO A 37 -6.78 -5.24 -0.29
C PRO A 37 -8.10 -5.98 -0.02
N ARG A 38 -8.44 -6.08 1.26
CA ARG A 38 -9.72 -6.59 1.75
C ARG A 38 -10.46 -5.43 2.40
N TYR A 39 -11.66 -5.17 1.92
CA TYR A 39 -12.51 -4.09 2.40
C TYR A 39 -13.71 -4.66 3.12
N ASN A 40 -14.11 -3.98 4.19
CA ASN A 40 -15.47 -4.10 4.71
C ASN A 40 -16.39 -3.14 3.94
N ASP A 41 -15.90 -1.93 3.63
CA ASP A 41 -16.55 -0.93 2.77
C ASP A 41 -15.57 -0.47 1.68
N GLY A 42 -15.94 -0.64 0.42
CA GLY A 42 -15.09 -0.38 -0.74
C GLY A 42 -14.97 1.12 -1.07
N PRO A 43 -13.78 1.60 -1.47
CA PRO A 43 -13.57 3.00 -1.82
C PRO A 43 -14.18 3.36 -3.19
N THR A 44 -14.40 4.66 -3.44
CA THR A 44 -14.79 5.18 -4.77
C THR A 44 -13.68 4.95 -5.80
N SER A 45 -12.44 5.21 -5.40
CA SER A 45 -11.26 4.83 -6.18
C SER A 45 -10.09 4.53 -5.26
N ALA A 46 -9.20 3.64 -5.71
CA ALA A 46 -7.99 3.29 -4.99
C ALA A 46 -6.79 3.23 -5.93
N SER A 47 -5.64 3.66 -5.44
CA SER A 47 -4.35 3.55 -6.11
C SER A 47 -3.28 3.02 -5.16
N LEU A 48 -2.24 2.44 -5.72
CA LEU A 48 -1.10 1.91 -5.00
C LEU A 48 0.19 2.39 -5.66
N THR A 49 1.03 3.08 -4.89
CA THR A 49 2.39 3.44 -5.29
C THR A 49 3.38 2.45 -4.68
N ASN A 50 4.22 1.84 -5.54
CA ASN A 50 5.29 0.95 -5.09
C ASN A 50 6.56 1.75 -4.79
N TYR A 51 7.29 1.30 -3.77
CA TYR A 51 8.62 1.74 -3.43
C TYR A 51 9.52 0.54 -3.25
N TYR A 52 10.78 0.66 -3.64
CA TYR A 52 11.75 -0.43 -3.55
C TYR A 52 13.15 0.06 -3.19
N LYS A 53 13.99 -0.86 -2.69
CA LYS A 53 15.44 -0.65 -2.51
C LYS A 53 16.15 -2.00 -2.47
N ASP A 54 17.38 -2.02 -2.96
CA ASP A 54 18.20 -3.23 -3.03
C ASP A 54 19.33 -3.27 -1.99
N GLU A 55 19.62 -2.14 -1.35
CA GLU A 55 20.59 -2.06 -0.26
C GLU A 55 19.94 -1.51 1.02
N SER A 56 20.36 -2.03 2.17
CA SER A 56 19.72 -1.73 3.46
C SER A 56 19.92 -0.27 3.88
N GLU A 57 21.06 0.32 3.53
CA GLU A 57 21.43 1.70 3.86
C GLU A 57 20.79 2.73 2.91
N ASP A 58 20.28 2.29 1.75
CA ASP A 58 19.68 3.18 0.76
C ASP A 58 18.28 3.63 1.14
N GLY A 59 17.92 4.81 0.61
CA GLY A 59 16.56 5.32 0.61
C GLY A 59 15.65 4.50 -0.30
N PHE A 60 14.35 4.47 0.01
CA PHE A 60 13.35 3.87 -0.87
C PHE A 60 13.18 4.72 -2.13
N THR A 61 13.32 4.10 -3.29
CA THR A 61 13.02 4.70 -4.59
C THR A 61 11.53 4.58 -4.87
N GLU A 62 10.86 5.71 -5.15
CA GLU A 62 9.48 5.70 -5.65
C GLU A 62 9.46 5.19 -7.09
N ASP A 63 8.54 4.27 -7.37
CA ASP A 63 8.40 3.66 -8.68
C ASP A 63 7.16 4.19 -9.40
N PHE A 64 6.27 3.33 -9.87
CA PHE A 64 5.02 3.71 -10.51
C PHE A 64 3.82 3.57 -9.57
N THR A 65 2.75 4.25 -9.94
CA THR A 65 1.44 4.15 -9.28
C THR A 65 0.48 3.34 -10.15
N VAL A 66 -0.23 2.41 -9.53
CA VAL A 66 -1.19 1.50 -10.16
C VAL A 66 -2.58 1.83 -9.66
N ALA A 67 -3.52 2.06 -10.57
CA ALA A 67 -4.94 2.15 -10.23
C ALA A 67 -5.50 0.76 -9.93
N GLN A 68 -6.44 0.68 -9.00
CA GLN A 68 -7.12 -0.57 -8.70
C GLN A 68 -7.96 -1.02 -9.89
N SER A 69 -7.91 -2.31 -10.19
CA SER A 69 -8.78 -2.95 -11.17
C SER A 69 -9.31 -4.25 -10.58
N ASP A 70 -10.63 -4.46 -10.59
CA ASP A 70 -11.27 -5.68 -10.04
C ASP A 70 -10.84 -6.02 -8.59
N GLY A 71 -10.74 -4.99 -7.74
CA GLY A 71 -10.37 -5.17 -6.33
C GLY A 71 -8.89 -5.52 -6.09
N LYS A 72 -8.03 -5.46 -7.11
CA LYS A 72 -6.60 -5.81 -7.04
C LYS A 72 -5.71 -4.75 -7.68
N PHE A 73 -4.44 -4.78 -7.29
CA PHE A 73 -3.35 -4.06 -7.93
C PHE A 73 -2.40 -5.08 -8.54
N ASP A 74 -2.36 -5.16 -9.87
CA ASP A 74 -1.49 -6.06 -10.61
C ASP A 74 -0.26 -5.28 -11.07
N PHE A 75 0.92 -5.69 -10.60
CA PHE A 75 2.20 -5.15 -11.06
C PHE A 75 3.36 -6.09 -10.74
N LEU A 76 4.44 -5.96 -11.49
CA LEU A 76 5.68 -6.72 -11.27
C LEU A 76 6.78 -5.78 -10.80
N ARG A 77 7.32 -6.05 -9.62
CA ARG A 77 8.52 -5.36 -9.10
C ARG A 77 9.39 -6.37 -8.37
N SER A 78 10.64 -6.51 -8.81
CA SER A 78 11.66 -7.33 -8.15
C SER A 78 12.65 -6.44 -7.43
N SER A 79 12.88 -6.69 -6.14
CA SER A 79 13.83 -5.98 -5.29
C SER A 79 14.02 -6.76 -3.97
N LYS A 80 15.07 -6.45 -3.21
CA LYS A 80 15.25 -7.03 -1.87
C LYS A 80 14.19 -6.54 -0.89
N TRP A 81 13.93 -5.22 -0.86
CA TRP A 81 12.89 -4.62 -0.02
C TRP A 81 11.84 -3.86 -0.82
N HIS A 82 10.62 -3.95 -0.33
CA HIS A 82 9.43 -3.29 -0.88
C HIS A 82 8.69 -2.53 0.20
N LYS A 83 8.10 -1.40 -0.19
CA LYS A 83 7.15 -0.65 0.62
C LYS A 83 6.01 -0.17 -0.28
N LEU A 84 4.80 -0.18 0.23
CA LEU A 84 3.59 0.14 -0.52
C LEU A 84 2.90 1.34 0.13
N ARG A 85 2.43 2.27 -0.71
CA ARG A 85 1.52 3.34 -0.29
C ARG A 85 0.19 3.13 -0.99
N PHE A 86 -0.84 2.85 -0.20
CA PHE A 86 -2.21 2.80 -0.69
C PHE A 86 -2.84 4.18 -0.52
N THR A 87 -3.53 4.66 -1.54
CA THR A 87 -4.34 5.87 -1.50
C THR A 87 -5.76 5.51 -1.87
N PHE A 88 -6.70 5.86 -1.02
CA PHE A 88 -8.12 5.61 -1.19
C PHE A 88 -8.87 6.94 -1.21
N THR A 89 -9.94 7.00 -1.99
CA THR A 89 -10.86 8.14 -2.03
C THR A 89 -12.28 7.68 -1.71
N GLY A 90 -13.02 8.52 -1.01
CA GLY A 90 -14.35 8.19 -0.49
C GLY A 90 -14.30 7.40 0.81
N GLU A 91 -15.49 7.08 1.33
CA GLU A 91 -15.64 6.28 2.54
C GLU A 91 -15.13 4.86 2.29
N THR A 92 -14.13 4.44 3.06
CA THR A 92 -13.58 3.10 2.95
C THR A 92 -13.20 2.55 4.31
N VAL A 93 -13.40 1.24 4.47
CA VAL A 93 -12.95 0.50 5.65
C VAL A 93 -12.08 -0.64 5.18
N VAL A 94 -10.77 -0.52 5.42
CA VAL A 94 -9.78 -1.52 5.05
C VAL A 94 -9.60 -2.51 6.20
N ALA A 95 -9.94 -3.78 5.97
CA ALA A 95 -9.73 -4.86 6.94
C ALA A 95 -8.31 -5.41 6.91
N GLY A 96 -7.62 -5.28 5.77
CA GLY A 96 -6.24 -5.72 5.59
C GLY A 96 -5.90 -5.87 4.12
N TYR A 97 -4.79 -6.54 3.82
CA TYR A 97 -4.41 -6.86 2.44
C TYR A 97 -3.67 -8.20 2.37
N SER A 98 -3.63 -8.78 1.18
CA SER A 98 -2.85 -9.98 0.86
C SER A 98 -1.86 -9.63 -0.24
N LEU A 99 -0.64 -10.13 -0.09
CA LEU A 99 0.46 -9.87 -1.00
C LEU A 99 0.90 -11.18 -1.67
N PHE A 100 0.96 -11.19 -2.99
CA PHE A 100 1.51 -12.31 -3.76
C PHE A 100 2.96 -11.99 -4.09
N LEU A 101 3.85 -12.52 -3.26
CA LEU A 101 5.30 -12.46 -3.41
C LEU A 101 5.80 -13.78 -3.98
N LYS A 102 6.65 -13.69 -5.00
CA LYS A 102 7.45 -14.81 -5.49
C LYS A 102 8.89 -14.59 -5.03
N SER A 103 9.48 -15.61 -4.40
CA SER A 103 10.92 -15.57 -4.11
C SER A 103 11.70 -15.57 -5.43
N GLY A 104 12.66 -14.67 -5.55
CA GLY A 104 13.70 -14.72 -6.59
C GLY A 104 14.64 -15.88 -6.33
N GLY A 105 15.39 -16.27 -7.37
CA GLY A 105 16.47 -17.24 -7.23
C GLY A 105 17.56 -16.73 -6.30
N ARG A 106 18.31 -17.65 -5.70
CA ARG A 106 19.49 -17.37 -4.90
C ARG A 106 20.69 -17.19 -5.85
N GLU A 107 21.46 -16.12 -5.67
CA GLU A 107 22.79 -16.00 -6.29
C GLU A 107 23.78 -17.01 -5.68
#